data_AF-B4M7J5-F1
#
_entry.id   AF-B4M7J5-F1
#
_cell.length_a   1.000
_cell.length_b   1.000
_cell.length_c   1.000
_cell.angle_alpha   90.00
_cell.angle_beta   90.00
_cell.angle_gamma   90.00
#
_symmetry.space_group_name_H-M   'P 1'
#
loop_
_entity.id
_entity.type
_entity.pdbx_description
1 polymer ?
#
loop_
_entity_poly.entity_id
_entity_poly.type
_entity_poly.pdbx_seq_one_letter_code
_entity_poly.pdbx_strand_id
1 'polypeptide(L)'
;MEDFDIDLDLNFVQLSRQQLLQRYTNAVRQLRRLADVNYGVRPLSFDNYVIFQYFQQRSPMPLYNASTSTPLMAYLKLEVLHHLLDRRRKILCWLFYLTLMSLCVVAYRYETTNGANNGRMVQSLVYPGMRMWRRMTMPLIQRFPRLTELYDESCLMGNPFFQVEDLSCGPCADVEHVWLESDECAQLYVDAGHNVTTLSYQEQAQQAQQSATLTGYKQLALLQHCRKPTEHMPYTFRSNQHGFDLADFYKIYANNLKIFQRDAYRVHSTNQGVHNLEDLFGQFNSSSSTDDDVLGARAAAWSTHAHNLWRCNRMLPARLLRPIFARPLRLPSMGVALERYVAIDTAQAPAYTLPETECPNVYVHQAVGTRFIILRPTSECRQRCRTLSMRLTQSFVLTYNWLYWKPISAPDPISESMSISLIGSYC
;
A
#
# COMPACT_ATOMS: atom_id res chain seq x y z
N MET A 1 72.30 -13.65 -9.50
CA MET A 1 71.76 -14.87 -10.14
C MET A 1 72.12 -15.99 -9.19
N GLU A 2 71.25 -16.23 -8.22
CA GLU A 2 71.31 -17.45 -7.42
C GLU A 2 70.52 -18.49 -8.20
N ASP A 3 71.19 -19.57 -8.60
CA ASP A 3 70.55 -20.72 -9.24
C ASP A 3 69.66 -21.38 -8.18
N PHE A 4 68.37 -21.09 -8.25
CA PHE A 4 67.37 -21.81 -7.49
C PHE A 4 67.07 -23.11 -8.25
N ASP A 5 67.61 -24.23 -7.77
CA ASP A 5 67.19 -25.56 -8.18
C ASP A 5 65.73 -25.75 -7.74
N ILE A 6 64.83 -25.44 -8.67
CA ILE A 6 63.41 -25.69 -8.55
C ILE A 6 63.21 -27.18 -8.82
N ASP A 7 63.10 -27.98 -7.77
CA ASP A 7 62.80 -29.41 -7.86
C ASP A 7 61.29 -29.60 -8.14
N LEU A 8 60.84 -29.11 -9.31
CA LEU A 8 59.51 -29.37 -9.83
C LEU A 8 59.55 -30.72 -10.53
N ASP A 9 58.95 -31.75 -9.92
CA ASP A 9 58.77 -33.06 -10.54
C ASP A 9 57.76 -32.95 -11.71
N LEU A 10 58.28 -32.62 -12.89
CA LEU A 10 57.55 -32.47 -14.16
C LEU A 10 57.32 -33.83 -14.87
N ASN A 11 57.62 -34.94 -14.20
CA ASN A 11 57.48 -36.26 -14.80
C ASN A 11 56.00 -36.73 -14.72
N PHE A 12 55.23 -36.36 -15.74
CA PHE A 12 53.79 -36.68 -15.82
C PHE A 12 53.48 -38.04 -16.47
N VAL A 13 54.50 -38.84 -16.77
CA VAL A 13 54.35 -40.10 -17.49
C VAL A 13 53.83 -41.20 -16.55
N GLN A 14 52.82 -41.97 -17.01
CA GLN A 14 52.16 -43.09 -16.31
C GLN A 14 51.32 -42.76 -15.05
N LEU A 15 50.90 -41.51 -14.85
CA LEU A 15 50.03 -41.14 -13.73
C LEU A 15 48.54 -41.28 -14.07
N SER A 16 47.74 -41.71 -13.09
CA SER A 16 46.28 -41.67 -13.21
C SER A 16 45.78 -40.21 -13.28
N ARG A 17 44.64 -39.98 -13.96
CA ARG A 17 44.10 -38.62 -14.19
C ARG A 17 43.92 -37.81 -12.90
N GLN A 18 43.52 -38.46 -11.80
CA GLN A 18 43.35 -37.80 -10.51
C GLN A 18 44.68 -37.37 -9.88
N GLN A 19 45.69 -38.26 -9.91
CA GLN A 19 47.03 -37.96 -9.40
C GLN A 19 47.72 -36.86 -10.21
N LEU A 20 47.52 -36.85 -11.53
CA LEU A 20 48.04 -35.80 -12.41
C LEU A 20 47.46 -34.43 -12.08
N LEU A 21 46.13 -34.34 -11.91
CA LEU A 21 45.47 -33.07 -11.52
C LEU A 21 45.92 -32.59 -10.13
N GLN A 22 46.11 -33.51 -9.20
CA GLN A 22 46.57 -33.16 -7.86
C GLN A 22 48.01 -32.64 -7.86
N ARG A 23 48.92 -33.26 -8.62
CA ARG A 23 50.30 -32.78 -8.78
C ARG A 23 50.35 -31.43 -9.50
N TYR A 24 49.60 -31.28 -10.59
CA TYR A 24 49.51 -30.02 -11.33
C TYR A 24 49.00 -28.88 -10.45
N THR A 25 47.92 -29.10 -9.69
CA THR A 25 47.38 -28.05 -8.81
C THR A 25 48.34 -27.66 -7.69
N ASN A 26 49.13 -28.60 -7.17
CA ASN A 26 50.16 -28.30 -6.17
C ASN A 26 51.32 -27.49 -6.77
N ALA A 27 51.79 -27.84 -7.96
CA ALA A 27 52.84 -27.09 -8.65
C ALA A 27 52.40 -25.65 -8.98
N VAL A 28 51.17 -25.46 -9.49
CA VAL A 28 50.63 -24.12 -9.78
C VAL A 28 50.51 -23.27 -8.51
N ARG A 29 50.13 -23.86 -7.37
CA ARG A 29 50.08 -23.14 -6.08
C ARG A 29 51.46 -22.73 -5.59
N GLN A 30 52.48 -23.57 -5.78
CA GLN A 30 53.86 -23.23 -5.43
C GLN A 30 54.38 -22.07 -6.30
N LEU A 31 54.16 -22.13 -7.61
CA LEU A 31 54.50 -21.05 -8.53
C LEU A 31 53.78 -19.74 -8.19
N ARG A 32 52.49 -19.81 -7.82
CA ARG A 32 51.72 -18.64 -7.37
C ARG A 32 52.36 -17.99 -6.15
N ARG A 33 52.77 -18.79 -5.16
CA ARG A 33 53.42 -18.29 -3.94
C ARG A 33 54.77 -17.64 -4.23
N LEU A 34 55.57 -18.24 -5.12
CA LEU A 34 56.85 -17.68 -5.53
C LEU A 34 56.67 -16.35 -6.29
N ALA A 35 55.68 -16.26 -7.17
CA ALA A 35 55.37 -15.04 -7.91
C ALA A 35 54.94 -13.88 -6.99
N ASP A 36 54.18 -14.18 -5.93
CA ASP A 36 53.74 -13.19 -4.95
C ASP A 36 54.91 -12.72 -4.07
N VAL A 37 55.71 -13.66 -3.53
CA VAL A 37 56.80 -13.35 -2.60
C VAL A 37 57.98 -12.66 -3.30
N ASN A 38 58.38 -13.13 -4.49
CA ASN A 38 59.62 -12.67 -5.13
C ASN A 38 59.40 -11.54 -6.14
N TYR A 39 58.20 -11.48 -6.74
CA TYR A 39 57.91 -10.52 -7.82
C TYR A 39 56.70 -9.62 -7.51
N GLY A 40 56.08 -9.74 -6.33
CA GLY A 40 54.94 -8.92 -5.91
C GLY A 40 53.70 -9.08 -6.80
N VAL A 41 53.60 -10.19 -7.53
CA VAL A 41 52.50 -10.43 -8.46
C VAL A 41 51.26 -10.85 -7.68
N ARG A 42 50.20 -10.03 -7.77
CA ARG A 42 48.95 -10.33 -7.08
C ARG A 42 48.39 -11.70 -7.51
N PRO A 43 47.87 -12.51 -6.57
CA PRO A 43 47.36 -13.87 -6.85
C PRO A 43 46.35 -13.93 -8.00
N LEU A 44 45.51 -12.92 -8.11
CA LEU A 44 44.43 -12.83 -9.11
C LEU A 44 44.97 -12.59 -10.53
N SER A 45 46.07 -11.84 -10.66
CA SER A 45 46.75 -11.59 -11.93
C SER A 45 47.47 -12.84 -12.44
N PHE A 46 48.10 -13.59 -11.53
CA PHE A 46 48.73 -14.87 -11.84
C PHE A 46 47.72 -15.90 -12.35
N ASP A 47 46.55 -16.00 -11.72
CA ASP A 47 45.51 -16.95 -12.12
C ASP A 47 44.93 -16.64 -13.50
N ASN A 48 44.69 -15.35 -13.78
CA ASN A 48 44.26 -14.90 -15.10
C ASN A 48 45.31 -15.22 -16.18
N TYR A 49 46.60 -15.09 -15.86
CA TYR A 49 47.69 -15.45 -16.77
C TYR A 49 47.76 -16.95 -17.07
N VAL A 50 47.65 -17.81 -16.05
CA VAL A 50 47.65 -19.28 -16.23
C VAL A 50 46.45 -19.73 -17.06
N ILE A 51 45.27 -19.18 -16.81
CA ILE A 51 44.05 -19.47 -17.58
C ILE A 51 44.20 -19.00 -19.03
N PHE A 52 44.78 -17.81 -19.25
CA PHE A 52 45.04 -17.29 -20.59
C PHE A 52 45.97 -18.22 -21.40
N GLN A 53 47.07 -18.68 -20.80
CA GLN A 53 47.99 -19.62 -21.43
C GLN A 53 47.33 -20.96 -21.78
N TYR A 54 46.48 -21.48 -20.89
CA TYR A 54 45.73 -22.72 -21.13
C TYR A 54 44.84 -22.62 -22.38
N PHE A 55 44.16 -21.49 -22.57
CA PHE A 55 43.31 -21.28 -23.76
C PHE A 55 44.13 -21.03 -25.03
N GLN A 56 45.30 -20.40 -24.92
CA GLN A 56 46.17 -20.13 -26.07
C GLN A 56 46.79 -21.41 -26.66
N GLN A 57 47.16 -22.38 -25.83
CA GLN A 57 47.70 -23.66 -26.29
C GLN A 57 46.66 -24.58 -26.93
N ARG A 58 45.35 -24.34 -26.69
CA ARG A 58 44.26 -25.21 -27.15
C ARG A 58 43.66 -24.78 -28.50
N SER A 59 44.13 -23.70 -29.12
CA SER A 59 43.73 -23.29 -30.47
C SER A 59 44.75 -23.77 -31.51
N PRO A 60 44.50 -24.86 -32.27
CA PRO A 60 45.31 -25.22 -33.41
C PRO A 60 44.73 -24.52 -34.65
N MET A 61 45.14 -23.28 -34.90
CA MET A 61 44.88 -22.65 -36.20
C MET A 61 46.19 -22.13 -36.76
N PRO A 62 46.60 -22.54 -37.99
CA PRO A 62 47.77 -22.01 -38.63
C PRO A 62 47.52 -20.53 -38.93
N LEU A 63 48.30 -19.66 -38.31
CA LEU A 63 48.18 -18.22 -38.40
C LEU A 63 48.78 -17.75 -39.73
N TYR A 64 48.01 -17.83 -40.81
CA TYR A 64 48.25 -17.00 -41.99
C TYR A 64 47.29 -15.81 -41.93
N ASN A 65 47.87 -14.62 -41.82
CA ASN A 65 47.25 -13.30 -41.86
C ASN A 65 46.28 -12.94 -40.72
N ALA A 66 46.84 -12.69 -39.53
CA ALA A 66 46.28 -11.69 -38.63
C ALA A 66 47.38 -10.72 -38.21
N SER A 67 47.25 -9.49 -38.68
CA SER A 67 48.03 -8.32 -38.30
C SER A 67 48.27 -8.25 -36.78
N THR A 68 49.55 -8.35 -36.42
CA THR A 68 50.23 -7.68 -35.30
C THR A 68 49.33 -7.00 -34.25
N SER A 69 48.74 -7.79 -33.37
CA SER A 69 48.56 -7.36 -31.99
C SER A 69 49.00 -8.49 -31.07
N THR A 70 50.11 -8.26 -30.39
CA THR A 70 50.71 -9.21 -29.47
C THR A 70 49.74 -9.50 -28.31
N PRO A 71 49.69 -10.74 -27.79
CA PRO A 71 48.76 -11.15 -26.73
C PRO A 71 48.85 -10.31 -25.45
N LEU A 72 50.02 -9.70 -25.21
CA LEU A 72 50.27 -8.75 -24.13
C LEU A 72 49.41 -7.47 -24.27
N MET A 73 49.10 -7.07 -25.50
CA MET A 73 48.33 -5.86 -25.80
C MET A 73 46.81 -6.07 -25.63
N ALA A 74 46.32 -7.31 -25.72
CA ALA A 74 44.95 -7.66 -25.34
C ALA A 74 44.75 -7.66 -23.82
N TYR A 75 45.75 -8.16 -23.07
CA TYR A 75 45.77 -8.10 -21.60
C TYR A 75 45.84 -6.66 -21.08
N LEU A 76 46.74 -5.84 -21.64
CA LEU A 76 46.84 -4.40 -21.32
C LEU A 76 45.54 -3.66 -21.63
N LYS A 77 44.85 -3.97 -22.73
CA LYS A 77 43.53 -3.38 -23.04
C LYS A 77 42.46 -3.73 -22.00
N LEU A 78 42.48 -4.97 -21.48
CA LEU A 78 41.55 -5.42 -20.43
C LEU A 78 41.86 -4.75 -19.09
N GLU A 79 43.14 -4.61 -18.75
CA GLU A 79 43.60 -3.97 -17.52
C GLU A 79 43.32 -2.45 -17.52
N VAL A 80 43.50 -1.79 -18.67
CA VAL A 80 43.10 -0.40 -18.88
C VAL A 80 41.59 -0.22 -18.79
N LEU A 81 40.79 -1.12 -19.39
CA LEU A 81 39.33 -1.07 -19.29
C LEU A 81 38.85 -1.26 -17.85
N HIS A 82 39.47 -2.19 -17.12
CA HIS A 82 39.17 -2.41 -15.71
C HIS A 82 39.53 -1.18 -14.87
N HIS A 83 40.70 -0.57 -15.11
CA HIS A 83 41.09 0.69 -14.47
C HIS A 83 40.14 1.86 -14.78
N LEU A 84 39.60 1.94 -15.99
CA LEU A 84 38.63 2.96 -16.36
C LEU A 84 37.27 2.75 -15.67
N LEU A 85 36.80 1.51 -15.57
CA LEU A 85 35.56 1.17 -14.86
C LEU A 85 35.71 1.40 -13.35
N ASP A 86 36.85 1.05 -12.76
CA ASP A 86 37.15 1.30 -11.36
C ASP A 86 37.26 2.79 -11.04
N ARG A 87 37.86 3.59 -11.93
CA ARG A 87 37.86 5.06 -11.79
C ARG A 87 36.44 5.61 -11.86
N ARG A 88 35.60 5.14 -12.78
CA ARG A 88 34.20 5.57 -12.85
C ARG A 88 33.40 5.19 -11.62
N ARG A 89 33.58 3.97 -11.08
CA ARG A 89 32.94 3.53 -9.84
C ARG A 89 33.40 4.36 -8.64
N LYS A 90 34.72 4.63 -8.53
CA LYS A 90 35.26 5.51 -7.47
C LYS A 90 34.73 6.93 -7.57
N ILE A 91 34.62 7.50 -8.78
CA ILE A 91 34.03 8.82 -9.01
C ILE A 91 32.56 8.83 -8.58
N LEU A 92 31.77 7.82 -8.94
CA LEU A 92 30.37 7.71 -8.53
C LEU A 92 30.21 7.57 -7.02
N CYS A 93 31.05 6.75 -6.36
CA CYS A 93 31.06 6.65 -4.90
C CYS A 93 31.43 7.98 -4.24
N TRP A 94 32.45 8.69 -4.75
CA TRP A 94 32.84 10.01 -4.24
C TRP A 94 31.73 11.05 -4.42
N LEU A 95 31.05 11.07 -5.56
CA LEU A 95 29.89 11.93 -5.79
C LEU A 95 28.75 11.60 -4.81
N PHE A 96 28.49 10.32 -4.56
CA PHE A 96 27.49 9.89 -3.59
C PHE A 96 27.85 10.29 -2.15
N TYR A 97 29.11 10.14 -1.74
CA TYR A 97 29.56 10.62 -0.43
C TYR A 97 29.46 12.15 -0.32
N LEU A 98 29.81 12.88 -1.38
CA LEU A 98 29.67 14.34 -1.41
C LEU A 98 28.21 14.79 -1.30
N THR A 99 27.28 14.15 -2.01
CA THR A 99 25.85 14.48 -1.90
C THR A 99 25.30 14.13 -0.53
N LEU A 100 25.71 12.99 0.06
CA LEU A 100 25.31 12.60 1.40
C LEU A 100 25.84 13.59 2.46
N MET A 101 27.12 13.97 2.39
CA MET A 101 27.72 14.96 3.28
C MET A 101 27.07 16.35 3.12
N SER A 102 26.76 16.75 1.89
CA SER A 102 26.01 17.99 1.63
C SER A 102 24.61 17.96 2.26
N LEU A 103 23.89 16.85 2.12
CA LEU A 103 22.58 16.66 2.76
C LEU A 103 22.67 16.68 4.28
N CYS A 104 23.68 16.05 4.88
CA CYS A 104 23.92 16.09 6.33
C CYS A 104 24.23 17.52 6.83
N VAL A 105 25.04 18.29 6.11
CA VAL A 105 25.34 19.69 6.47
C VAL A 105 24.10 20.56 6.34
N VAL A 106 23.28 20.36 5.31
CA VAL A 106 22.00 21.06 5.14
C VAL A 106 21.04 20.70 6.27
N ALA A 107 20.91 19.41 6.63
CA ALA A 107 20.06 18.95 7.72
C ALA A 107 20.51 19.53 9.08
N TYR A 108 21.81 19.52 9.37
CA TYR A 108 22.37 20.08 10.58
C TYR A 108 22.14 21.60 10.67
N ARG A 109 22.41 22.34 9.58
CA ARG A 109 22.12 23.79 9.52
C ARG A 109 20.62 24.07 9.63
N TYR A 110 19.77 23.18 9.13
CA TYR A 110 18.32 23.32 9.22
C TYR A 110 17.81 23.14 10.66
N GLU A 111 18.34 22.15 11.40
CA GLU A 111 18.06 21.96 12.82
C GLU A 111 18.55 23.11 13.69
N THR A 112 19.79 23.58 13.50
CA THR A 112 20.38 24.57 14.41
C THR A 112 19.80 25.98 14.26
N THR A 113 19.19 26.30 13.12
CA THR A 113 18.81 27.69 12.79
C THR A 113 17.31 27.98 12.93
N ASN A 114 16.43 26.96 12.91
CA ASN A 114 14.99 27.19 12.69
C ASN A 114 14.03 26.34 13.57
N GLY A 115 14.39 26.05 14.82
CA GLY A 115 13.64 25.15 15.72
C GLY A 115 12.20 25.54 16.11
N ALA A 116 11.69 26.73 15.77
CA ALA A 116 10.39 27.20 16.28
C ALA A 116 9.27 27.37 15.24
N ASN A 117 9.55 27.59 13.94
CA ASN A 117 8.53 28.06 12.98
C ASN A 117 8.22 27.16 11.77
N ASN A 118 8.86 25.98 11.64
CA ASN A 118 8.97 25.34 10.31
C ASN A 118 8.26 24.01 10.07
N GLY A 119 7.42 23.52 10.99
CA GLY A 119 6.56 22.35 10.70
C GLY A 119 5.73 22.51 9.41
N ARG A 120 5.39 23.74 9.04
CA ARG A 120 4.64 24.09 7.81
C ARG A 120 5.48 24.12 6.53
N MET A 121 6.79 24.37 6.61
CA MET A 121 7.67 24.48 5.44
C MET A 121 8.19 23.11 4.97
N VAL A 122 8.40 22.16 5.89
CA VAL A 122 8.71 20.77 5.54
C VAL A 122 7.52 20.13 4.84
N GLN A 123 6.30 20.32 5.36
CA GLN A 123 5.07 19.84 4.75
C GLN A 123 4.85 20.39 3.33
N SER A 124 5.24 21.65 3.05
CA SER A 124 5.07 22.26 1.73
C SER A 124 6.08 21.78 0.68
N LEU A 125 7.25 21.28 1.09
CA LEU A 125 8.28 20.71 0.20
C LEU A 125 8.10 19.20 -0.05
N VAL A 126 7.50 18.48 0.91
CA VAL A 126 7.22 17.03 0.78
C VAL A 126 6.31 16.75 -0.42
N TYR A 127 5.26 17.55 -0.62
CA TYR A 127 4.29 17.31 -1.70
C TYR A 127 4.89 17.44 -3.11
N PRO A 128 5.62 18.54 -3.44
CA PRO A 128 6.35 18.65 -4.70
C PRO A 128 7.41 17.55 -4.88
N GLY A 129 8.12 17.18 -3.81
CA GLY A 129 9.11 16.10 -3.82
C GLY A 129 8.50 14.74 -4.15
N MET A 130 7.42 14.37 -3.46
CA MET A 130 6.65 13.15 -3.73
C MET A 130 6.10 13.12 -5.15
N ARG A 131 5.67 14.28 -5.69
CA ARG A 131 5.18 14.39 -7.07
C ARG A 131 6.30 14.18 -8.10
N MET A 132 7.50 14.70 -7.84
CA MET A 132 8.66 14.49 -8.71
C MET A 132 9.11 13.02 -8.66
N TRP A 133 9.19 12.43 -7.47
CA TRP A 133 9.50 11.02 -7.28
C TRP A 133 8.52 10.12 -8.00
N ARG A 134 7.21 10.42 -7.92
CA ARG A 134 6.16 9.70 -8.64
C ARG A 134 6.35 9.76 -10.16
N ARG A 135 6.75 10.92 -10.69
CA ARG A 135 7.04 11.06 -12.13
C ARG A 135 8.26 10.25 -12.56
N MET A 136 9.32 10.24 -11.74
CA MET A 136 10.53 9.46 -12.01
C MET A 136 10.27 7.95 -11.95
N THR A 137 9.40 7.50 -11.04
CA THR A 137 9.07 6.06 -10.85
C THR A 137 7.95 5.55 -11.74
N MET A 138 7.14 6.43 -12.34
CA MET A 138 6.04 6.07 -13.25
C MET A 138 6.45 5.09 -14.38
N PRO A 139 7.54 5.32 -15.15
CA PRO A 139 7.92 4.40 -16.22
C PRO A 139 8.34 3.01 -15.71
N LEU A 140 8.90 2.93 -14.49
CA LEU A 140 9.26 1.66 -13.86
C LEU A 140 8.00 0.86 -13.48
N ILE A 141 7.02 1.53 -12.86
CA ILE A 141 5.74 0.92 -12.45
C ILE A 141 4.95 0.46 -13.68
N GLN A 142 4.94 1.24 -14.76
CA GLN A 142 4.28 0.86 -16.01
C GLN A 142 4.93 -0.36 -16.68
N ARG A 143 6.25 -0.52 -16.52
CA ARG A 143 6.97 -1.68 -17.08
C ARG A 143 6.76 -2.96 -16.28
N PHE A 144 6.59 -2.84 -14.96
CA PHE A 144 6.44 -3.97 -14.05
C PHE A 144 5.18 -3.84 -13.17
N PRO A 145 3.97 -4.04 -13.74
CA PRO A 145 2.73 -3.90 -13.00
C PRO A 145 2.63 -4.86 -11.80
N ARG A 146 3.20 -6.06 -11.91
CA ARG A 146 3.24 -7.07 -10.84
C ARG A 146 3.95 -6.63 -9.56
N LEU A 147 4.93 -5.73 -9.64
CA LEU A 147 5.57 -5.20 -8.42
C LEU A 147 4.57 -4.42 -7.55
N THR A 148 3.59 -3.76 -8.19
CA THR A 148 2.54 -3.03 -7.46
C THR A 148 1.57 -4.00 -6.78
N GLU A 149 1.31 -5.16 -7.39
CA GLU A 149 0.45 -6.19 -6.80
C GLU A 149 1.06 -6.79 -5.52
N LEU A 150 2.37 -7.04 -5.52
CA LEU A 150 3.12 -7.47 -4.33
C LEU A 150 3.14 -6.42 -3.22
N TYR A 151 3.16 -5.12 -3.58
CA TYR A 151 3.06 -4.04 -2.59
C TYR A 151 1.65 -3.98 -1.97
N ASP A 152 0.62 -4.28 -2.75
CA ASP A 152 -0.78 -4.33 -2.29
C ASP A 152 -1.10 -5.59 -1.44
N GLU A 153 -0.16 -6.53 -1.33
CA GLU A 153 -0.16 -7.65 -0.39
C GLU A 153 0.61 -7.27 0.88
N SER A 154 0.05 -6.33 1.63
CA SER A 154 0.47 -6.07 3.00
C SER A 154 0.28 -7.35 3.83
N CYS A 155 1.40 -7.95 4.25
CA CYS A 155 1.49 -9.11 5.15
C CYS A 155 1.10 -10.48 4.58
N LEU A 156 1.94 -11.03 3.69
CA LEU A 156 1.97 -12.49 3.44
C LEU A 156 2.31 -13.30 4.71
N MET A 157 3.07 -12.71 5.63
CA MET A 157 3.31 -13.24 6.98
C MET A 157 3.28 -12.08 7.97
N GLY A 158 2.36 -12.11 8.93
CA GLY A 158 2.40 -11.21 10.08
C GLY A 158 3.70 -11.44 10.84
N ASN A 159 4.38 -10.37 11.24
CA ASN A 159 5.59 -10.49 12.03
C ASN A 159 5.24 -11.08 13.41
N PRO A 160 5.62 -12.33 13.72
CA PRO A 160 5.23 -12.97 14.98
C PRO A 160 5.90 -12.34 16.21
N PHE A 161 6.92 -11.50 16.00
CA PHE A 161 7.63 -10.76 17.04
C PHE A 161 7.14 -9.31 17.17
N PHE A 162 6.23 -8.85 16.31
CA PHE A 162 5.64 -7.53 16.46
C PHE A 162 4.45 -7.63 17.43
N GLN A 163 4.69 -7.26 18.67
CA GLN A 163 3.64 -6.98 19.63
C GLN A 163 3.45 -5.46 19.65
N VAL A 164 2.22 -5.00 19.39
CA VAL A 164 1.89 -3.60 19.63
C VAL A 164 2.00 -3.39 21.14
N GLU A 165 3.10 -2.79 21.58
CA GLU A 165 3.33 -2.46 23.00
C GLU A 165 2.12 -1.72 23.56
N ASP A 166 1.65 -2.20 24.73
CA ASP A 166 0.64 -1.64 25.63
C ASP A 166 -0.27 -0.56 25.02
N LEU A 167 -1.17 -1.00 24.14
CA LEU A 167 -2.27 -0.17 23.65
C LEU A 167 -2.99 0.45 24.87
N SER A 168 -2.89 1.76 25.02
CA SER A 168 -3.56 2.45 26.12
C SER A 168 -5.08 2.41 25.91
N CYS A 169 -5.77 1.54 26.64
CA CYS A 169 -7.24 1.37 26.52
C CYS A 169 -8.06 2.49 27.15
N GLY A 170 -7.43 3.56 27.63
CA GLY A 170 -8.11 4.73 28.21
C GLY A 170 -9.19 5.32 27.28
N PRO A 171 -8.94 5.52 25.97
CA PRO A 171 -9.91 6.13 25.07
C PRO A 171 -11.20 5.33 24.85
N CYS A 172 -11.22 4.03 25.14
CA CYS A 172 -12.44 3.20 25.03
C CYS A 172 -13.08 2.82 26.36
N ALA A 173 -12.44 3.12 27.50
CA ALA A 173 -12.90 2.68 28.82
C ALA A 173 -14.24 3.30 29.23
N ASP A 174 -14.44 4.59 28.91
CA ASP A 174 -15.63 5.35 29.31
C ASP A 174 -16.74 5.35 28.25
N VAL A 175 -16.57 4.57 27.17
CA VAL A 175 -17.54 4.52 26.07
C VAL A 175 -18.63 3.50 26.37
N GLU A 176 -19.84 3.98 26.65
CA GLU A 176 -20.99 3.11 26.94
C GLU A 176 -21.89 2.84 25.73
N HIS A 177 -21.99 3.79 24.80
CA HIS A 177 -22.83 3.70 23.61
C HIS A 177 -22.18 4.42 22.42
N VAL A 178 -22.59 4.05 21.21
CA VAL A 178 -22.19 4.76 19.99
C VAL A 178 -22.89 6.12 19.98
N TRP A 179 -22.12 7.20 19.83
CA TRP A 179 -22.71 8.54 19.79
C TRP A 179 -23.50 8.72 18.48
N LEU A 180 -24.74 9.18 18.60
CA LEU A 180 -25.62 9.48 17.45
C LEU A 180 -25.69 10.98 17.28
N GLU A 181 -25.25 11.48 16.13
CA GLU A 181 -25.41 12.89 15.79
C GLU A 181 -26.89 13.21 15.61
N SER A 182 -27.40 14.21 16.34
CA SER A 182 -28.75 14.72 16.14
C SER A 182 -28.84 15.55 14.86
N ASP A 183 -30.03 15.63 14.27
CA ASP A 183 -30.28 16.43 13.06
C ASP A 183 -29.97 17.93 13.29
N GLU A 184 -30.15 18.44 14.52
CA GLU A 184 -29.79 19.80 14.90
C GLU A 184 -28.27 20.05 14.80
N CYS A 185 -27.48 19.06 15.23
CA CYS A 185 -26.04 19.07 15.07
C CYS A 185 -25.62 18.88 13.61
N ALA A 186 -26.39 18.13 12.82
CA ALA A 186 -26.14 17.97 11.39
C ALA A 186 -26.15 19.34 10.67
N GLN A 187 -27.14 20.18 10.96
CA GLN A 187 -27.39 21.48 10.31
C GLN A 187 -26.31 22.53 10.61
N LEU A 188 -25.83 22.62 11.86
CA LEU A 188 -24.79 23.60 12.24
C LEU A 188 -23.53 23.54 11.35
N TYR A 189 -23.09 22.33 10.98
CA TYR A 189 -21.87 22.18 10.19
C TYR A 189 -22.09 22.41 8.69
N VAL A 190 -23.32 22.24 8.20
CA VAL A 190 -23.68 22.62 6.82
C VAL A 190 -23.59 24.14 6.68
N ASP A 191 -24.11 24.87 7.67
CA ASP A 191 -24.06 26.34 7.70
C ASP A 191 -22.62 26.86 7.87
N ALA A 192 -21.81 26.19 8.71
CA ALA A 192 -20.39 26.52 8.85
C ALA A 192 -19.59 26.27 7.56
N GLY A 193 -19.94 25.24 6.78
CA GLY A 193 -19.31 24.93 5.50
C GLY A 193 -19.67 25.90 4.37
N HIS A 194 -20.88 26.46 4.37
CA HIS A 194 -21.31 27.45 3.38
C HIS A 194 -20.69 28.83 3.59
N ASN A 195 -20.38 29.19 4.85
CA ASN A 195 -19.79 30.48 5.19
C ASN A 195 -18.29 30.62 4.86
N VAL A 196 -17.64 29.55 4.38
CA VAL A 196 -16.21 29.57 4.03
C VAL A 196 -15.95 29.89 2.54
N THR A 197 -16.98 29.92 1.68
CA THR A 197 -16.78 30.12 0.24
C THR A 197 -17.18 31.47 -0.36
N THR A 198 -17.84 32.37 0.35
CA THR A 198 -18.13 33.72 -0.21
C THR A 198 -18.40 34.74 0.89
N LEU A 199 -17.35 35.27 1.53
CA LEU A 199 -17.46 36.59 2.18
C LEU A 199 -16.18 37.38 1.89
N SER A 200 -16.30 38.31 0.94
CA SER A 200 -15.38 39.41 0.77
C SER A 200 -15.37 40.27 2.04
N TYR A 201 -14.20 40.82 2.35
CA TYR A 201 -13.87 41.56 3.57
C TYR A 201 -14.65 42.88 3.79
N GLN A 202 -15.74 43.17 3.06
CA GLN A 202 -16.35 44.50 3.01
C GLN A 202 -17.85 44.61 3.30
N GLU A 203 -18.61 43.53 3.51
CA GLU A 203 -20.06 43.66 3.81
C GLU A 203 -20.51 43.15 5.19
N GLN A 204 -19.57 42.76 6.07
CA GLN A 204 -19.91 42.30 7.43
C GLN A 204 -20.16 43.42 8.47
N ALA A 205 -20.07 44.70 8.08
CA ALA A 205 -20.12 45.80 9.04
C ALA A 205 -21.53 46.39 9.31
N GLN A 206 -22.59 45.97 8.61
CA GLN A 206 -23.91 46.65 8.72
C GLN A 206 -25.12 45.80 9.13
N GLN A 207 -24.97 44.49 9.41
CA GLN A 207 -26.08 43.65 9.91
C GLN A 207 -25.88 43.11 11.34
N ALA A 208 -24.90 43.62 12.08
CA ALA A 208 -24.52 43.08 13.39
C ALA A 208 -25.17 43.77 14.61
N GLN A 209 -26.36 44.38 14.48
CA GLN A 209 -26.84 45.26 15.57
C GLN A 209 -28.25 45.10 16.15
N GLN A 210 -29.08 44.11 15.78
CA GLN A 210 -30.42 43.99 16.44
C GLN A 210 -30.92 42.59 16.82
N SER A 211 -30.12 41.53 16.76
CA SER A 211 -30.58 40.17 17.16
C SER A 211 -29.50 39.31 17.85
N ALA A 212 -28.56 39.92 18.58
CA ALA A 212 -27.30 39.28 18.96
C ALA A 212 -27.19 38.69 20.39
N THR A 213 -28.13 38.91 21.30
CA THR A 213 -27.94 38.44 22.70
C THR A 213 -28.72 37.17 23.03
N LEU A 214 -29.80 36.85 22.29
CA LEU A 214 -30.62 35.67 22.53
C LEU A 214 -30.23 34.43 21.70
N THR A 215 -29.61 34.67 20.55
CA THR A 215 -29.16 33.67 19.56
C THR A 215 -27.76 33.16 19.87
N GLY A 216 -26.87 34.03 20.37
CA GLY A 216 -25.47 33.70 20.68
C GLY A 216 -25.33 32.63 21.78
N TYR A 217 -26.11 32.71 22.86
CA TYR A 217 -26.05 31.68 23.91
C TYR A 217 -26.66 30.34 23.47
N LYS A 218 -27.71 30.38 22.64
CA LYS A 218 -28.30 29.15 22.07
C LYS A 218 -27.29 28.50 21.15
N GLN A 219 -26.61 29.28 20.32
CA GLN A 219 -25.60 28.77 19.40
C GLN A 219 -24.35 28.26 20.12
N LEU A 220 -23.90 28.90 21.21
CA LEU A 220 -22.83 28.38 22.07
C LEU A 220 -23.23 27.08 22.78
N ALA A 221 -24.46 27.00 23.30
CA ALA A 221 -24.99 25.79 23.91
C ALA A 221 -25.11 24.65 22.89
N LEU A 222 -25.54 24.96 21.67
CA LEU A 222 -25.66 23.99 20.57
C LEU A 222 -24.27 23.56 20.04
N LEU A 223 -23.29 24.47 19.96
CA LEU A 223 -21.90 24.13 19.65
C LEU A 223 -21.25 23.25 20.74
N GLN A 224 -21.60 23.47 22.00
CA GLN A 224 -21.14 22.63 23.11
C GLN A 224 -21.83 21.26 23.10
N HIS A 225 -23.11 21.20 22.73
CA HIS A 225 -23.89 19.97 22.59
C HIS A 225 -23.46 19.14 21.37
N CYS A 226 -23.11 19.81 20.27
CA CYS A 226 -22.67 19.21 19.01
C CYS A 226 -21.15 19.05 18.93
N ARG A 227 -20.45 19.18 20.06
CA ARG A 227 -19.00 19.00 20.11
C ARG A 227 -18.68 17.57 19.68
N LYS A 228 -17.95 17.46 18.56
CA LYS A 228 -17.50 16.18 18.01
C LYS A 228 -16.92 15.30 19.14
N PRO A 229 -17.33 14.03 19.24
CA PRO A 229 -16.78 13.12 20.23
C PRO A 229 -15.26 13.00 20.06
N THR A 230 -14.58 12.58 21.13
CA THR A 230 -13.13 12.40 21.13
C THR A 230 -12.70 11.51 19.94
N GLU A 231 -11.49 11.73 19.43
CA GLU A 231 -11.01 11.16 18.16
C GLU A 231 -11.11 9.63 18.04
N HIS A 232 -11.23 8.92 19.17
CA HIS A 232 -11.27 7.46 19.27
C HIS A 232 -12.64 6.89 19.62
N MET A 233 -13.63 7.74 19.91
CA MET A 233 -14.97 7.30 20.28
C MET A 233 -15.79 7.01 19.02
N PRO A 234 -16.47 5.85 18.94
CA PRO A 234 -17.31 5.53 17.81
C PRO A 234 -18.54 6.43 17.75
N TYR A 235 -18.81 6.95 16.57
CA TYR A 235 -19.90 7.89 16.36
C TYR A 235 -20.56 7.70 15.00
N THR A 236 -21.81 8.13 14.91
CA THR A 236 -22.64 7.95 13.73
C THR A 236 -23.27 9.27 13.33
N PHE A 237 -23.37 9.47 12.02
CA PHE A 237 -23.98 10.67 11.46
C PHE A 237 -24.67 10.34 10.14
N ARG A 238 -25.61 11.19 9.75
CA ARG A 238 -26.32 11.08 8.49
C ARG A 238 -25.48 11.67 7.36
N SER A 239 -25.36 10.92 6.27
CA SER A 239 -24.76 11.35 5.02
C SER A 239 -25.78 12.07 4.15
N ASN A 240 -25.35 13.04 3.36
CA ASN A 240 -26.18 13.73 2.36
C ASN A 240 -26.49 12.86 1.12
N GLN A 241 -26.25 11.55 1.22
CA GLN A 241 -26.50 10.62 0.14
C GLN A 241 -27.99 10.28 0.06
N HIS A 242 -28.56 10.44 -1.14
CA HIS A 242 -29.86 9.91 -1.49
C HIS A 242 -29.78 8.39 -1.67
N GLY A 243 -30.84 7.67 -1.30
CA GLY A 243 -30.93 6.25 -1.62
C GLY A 243 -30.79 6.06 -3.14
N PHE A 244 -29.95 5.12 -3.55
CA PHE A 244 -29.81 4.75 -4.95
C PHE A 244 -30.36 3.33 -5.17
N ASP A 245 -30.83 3.08 -6.39
CA ASP A 245 -31.37 1.78 -6.77
C ASP A 245 -30.24 0.80 -7.15
N LEU A 246 -30.46 -0.49 -6.89
CA LEU A 246 -29.54 -1.57 -7.27
C LEU A 246 -29.26 -1.56 -8.78
N ALA A 247 -30.25 -1.17 -9.59
CA ALA A 247 -30.09 -1.03 -11.04
C ALA A 247 -29.02 0.02 -11.41
N ASP A 248 -28.91 1.12 -10.67
CA ASP A 248 -27.92 2.16 -10.96
C ASP A 248 -26.50 1.73 -10.56
N PHE A 249 -26.39 0.95 -9.48
CA PHE A 249 -25.14 0.30 -9.09
C PHE A 249 -24.65 -0.68 -10.16
N TYR A 250 -25.55 -1.51 -10.69
CA TYR A 250 -25.23 -2.42 -11.80
C TYR A 250 -24.85 -1.67 -13.08
N LYS A 251 -25.56 -0.61 -13.47
CA LYS A 251 -25.24 0.20 -14.65
C LYS A 251 -23.81 0.78 -14.58
N ILE A 252 -23.39 1.25 -13.41
CA ILE A 252 -22.04 1.80 -13.22
C ILE A 252 -20.98 0.71 -13.43
N TYR A 253 -21.22 -0.50 -12.90
CA TYR A 253 -20.37 -1.65 -13.18
C TYR A 253 -20.33 -1.99 -14.67
N ALA A 254 -21.50 -2.21 -15.29
CA ALA A 254 -21.61 -2.65 -16.68
C ALA A 254 -20.95 -1.67 -17.67
N ASN A 255 -21.15 -0.37 -17.47
CA ASN A 255 -20.56 0.66 -18.33
C ASN A 255 -19.04 0.78 -18.18
N ASN A 256 -18.46 0.31 -17.08
CA ASN A 256 -17.04 0.46 -16.75
C ASN A 256 -16.33 -0.88 -16.49
N LEU A 257 -16.87 -1.98 -17.02
CA LEU A 257 -16.39 -3.35 -16.80
C LEU A 257 -14.86 -3.48 -16.95
N LYS A 258 -14.32 -2.99 -18.08
CA LYS A 258 -12.88 -3.05 -18.38
C LYS A 258 -12.00 -2.36 -17.33
N ILE A 259 -12.51 -1.29 -16.71
CA ILE A 259 -11.78 -0.55 -15.68
C ILE A 259 -11.79 -1.35 -14.38
N PHE A 260 -12.95 -1.86 -13.96
CA PHE A 260 -13.06 -2.63 -12.73
C PHE A 260 -12.30 -3.96 -12.79
N GLN A 261 -12.32 -4.66 -13.92
CA GLN A 261 -11.54 -5.88 -14.12
C GLN A 261 -10.02 -5.64 -14.11
N ARG A 262 -9.56 -4.47 -14.55
CA ARG A 262 -8.13 -4.13 -14.53
C ARG A 262 -7.68 -3.66 -13.15
N ASP A 263 -8.47 -2.78 -12.52
CA ASP A 263 -8.03 -1.97 -11.38
C ASP A 263 -8.69 -2.36 -10.04
N ALA A 264 -9.71 -3.22 -10.03
CA ALA A 264 -10.46 -3.60 -8.83
C ALA A 264 -11.05 -5.02 -8.95
N TYR A 265 -10.29 -6.01 -9.46
CA TYR A 265 -10.82 -7.35 -9.77
C TYR A 265 -11.07 -8.25 -8.55
N ARG A 266 -10.55 -7.89 -7.37
CA ARG A 266 -10.53 -8.76 -6.18
C ARG A 266 -11.90 -8.79 -5.51
N VAL A 267 -12.51 -9.97 -5.52
CA VAL A 267 -13.78 -10.26 -4.85
C VAL A 267 -13.57 -11.44 -3.92
N HIS A 268 -14.09 -11.34 -2.71
CA HIS A 268 -14.20 -12.44 -1.77
C HIS A 268 -15.69 -12.70 -1.52
N SER A 269 -16.09 -13.97 -1.59
CA SER A 269 -17.47 -14.36 -1.31
C SER A 269 -17.49 -15.60 -0.44
N THR A 270 -18.53 -15.69 0.36
CA THR A 270 -18.91 -16.92 1.07
C THR A 270 -19.61 -17.92 0.14
N ASN A 271 -20.14 -17.45 -1.00
CA ASN A 271 -20.70 -18.30 -2.03
C ASN A 271 -19.56 -18.87 -2.91
N GLN A 272 -19.45 -20.19 -2.95
CA GLN A 272 -18.45 -20.90 -3.75
C GLN A 272 -18.58 -20.64 -5.26
N GLY A 273 -19.74 -20.18 -5.75
CA GLY A 273 -19.94 -19.84 -7.15
C GLY A 273 -19.47 -18.45 -7.56
N VAL A 274 -18.95 -17.64 -6.64
CA VAL A 274 -18.48 -16.26 -6.92
C VAL A 274 -16.97 -16.20 -6.77
N HIS A 275 -16.25 -16.12 -7.89
CA HIS A 275 -14.79 -16.01 -7.90
C HIS A 275 -14.30 -14.68 -8.48
N ASN A 276 -15.11 -14.06 -9.33
CA ASN A 276 -14.75 -12.81 -10.01
C ASN A 276 -15.93 -11.83 -10.02
N LEU A 277 -15.69 -10.63 -10.57
CA LEU A 277 -16.73 -9.60 -10.69
C LEU A 277 -17.87 -9.99 -11.62
N GLU A 278 -17.60 -10.73 -12.70
CA GLU A 278 -18.64 -11.18 -13.63
C GLU A 278 -19.59 -12.16 -12.95
N ASP A 279 -19.08 -13.07 -12.10
CA ASP A 279 -19.91 -13.98 -11.31
C ASP A 279 -20.76 -13.20 -10.29
N LEU A 280 -20.14 -12.25 -9.58
CA LEU A 280 -20.81 -11.43 -8.57
C LEU A 280 -21.94 -10.60 -9.19
N PHE A 281 -21.63 -9.86 -10.26
CA PHE A 281 -22.58 -8.96 -10.91
C PHE A 281 -23.53 -9.68 -11.87
N GLY A 282 -23.16 -10.86 -12.38
CA GLY A 282 -24.03 -11.70 -13.19
C GLY A 282 -25.27 -12.16 -12.43
N GLN A 283 -25.13 -12.39 -11.12
CA GLN A 283 -26.26 -12.74 -10.25
C GLN A 283 -27.29 -11.59 -10.13
N PHE A 284 -26.88 -10.32 -10.25
CA PHE A 284 -27.83 -9.18 -10.21
C PHE A 284 -28.71 -9.11 -11.46
N ASN A 285 -28.24 -9.63 -12.59
CA ASN A 285 -29.00 -9.64 -13.85
C ASN A 285 -30.07 -10.75 -13.86
N SER A 286 -29.79 -11.89 -13.22
CA SER A 286 -30.72 -13.03 -13.16
C SER A 286 -31.92 -12.79 -12.23
N SER A 287 -31.83 -11.87 -11.27
CA SER A 287 -32.96 -11.52 -10.39
C SER A 287 -34.02 -10.64 -11.06
N SER A 288 -33.73 -10.03 -12.21
CA SER A 288 -34.71 -9.23 -12.96
C SER A 288 -35.54 -10.03 -13.98
N SER A 289 -35.21 -11.30 -14.23
CA SER A 289 -35.96 -12.18 -15.13
C SER A 289 -36.78 -13.19 -14.34
N THR A 290 -37.86 -12.73 -13.71
CA THR A 290 -39.00 -13.59 -13.35
C THR A 290 -39.88 -13.70 -14.59
N ASP A 291 -39.52 -14.57 -15.53
CA ASP A 291 -40.48 -15.08 -16.51
C ASP A 291 -40.36 -16.60 -16.55
N ASP A 292 -41.53 -17.22 -16.51
CA ASP A 292 -41.80 -18.63 -16.38
C ASP A 292 -41.09 -19.49 -17.45
N ASP A 293 -40.56 -20.62 -16.96
CA ASP A 293 -40.49 -21.92 -17.63
C ASP A 293 -39.56 -22.11 -18.87
N VAL A 294 -39.10 -23.36 -18.98
CA VAL A 294 -38.44 -24.00 -20.14
C VAL A 294 -36.90 -23.98 -20.21
N LEU A 295 -36.34 -25.13 -19.79
CA LEU A 295 -35.04 -25.75 -20.14
C LEU A 295 -33.72 -25.03 -19.75
N GLY A 296 -33.17 -25.43 -18.61
CA GLY A 296 -31.89 -26.16 -18.63
C GLY A 296 -30.58 -25.36 -18.65
N ALA A 297 -30.57 -24.07 -18.29
CA ALA A 297 -29.34 -23.37 -17.94
C ALA A 297 -29.37 -23.02 -16.45
N ARG A 298 -28.35 -23.48 -15.70
CA ARG A 298 -28.14 -23.24 -14.27
C ARG A 298 -27.98 -21.73 -14.01
N ALA A 299 -29.09 -21.01 -13.92
CA ALA A 299 -29.11 -19.66 -13.39
C ALA A 299 -28.76 -19.76 -11.89
N ALA A 300 -27.59 -19.26 -11.51
CA ALA A 300 -27.15 -19.24 -10.13
C ALA A 300 -28.05 -18.25 -9.36
N ALA A 301 -29.13 -18.76 -8.77
CA ALA A 301 -29.95 -18.02 -7.82
C ALA A 301 -29.03 -17.46 -6.72
N TRP A 302 -29.23 -16.20 -6.32
CA TRP A 302 -28.56 -15.63 -5.15
C TRP A 302 -28.72 -16.60 -3.98
N SER A 303 -27.61 -17.10 -3.44
CA SER A 303 -27.69 -17.86 -2.19
C SER A 303 -28.24 -16.91 -1.12
N THR A 304 -29.29 -17.32 -0.42
CA THR A 304 -29.95 -16.51 0.62
C THR A 304 -28.98 -16.05 1.72
N HIS A 305 -27.87 -16.76 1.88
CA HIS A 305 -26.84 -16.56 2.90
C HIS A 305 -25.45 -16.23 2.30
N ALA A 306 -25.33 -15.21 1.45
CA ALA A 306 -24.03 -14.76 0.94
C ALA A 306 -23.65 -13.36 1.39
N HIS A 307 -22.46 -13.29 1.98
CA HIS A 307 -21.66 -12.08 2.07
C HIS A 307 -20.65 -12.06 0.92
N ASN A 308 -20.59 -10.92 0.22
CA ASN A 308 -19.58 -10.61 -0.79
C ASN A 308 -18.82 -9.33 -0.40
N LEU A 309 -17.51 -9.34 -0.59
CA LEU A 309 -16.61 -8.23 -0.31
C LEU A 309 -15.80 -7.91 -1.56
N TRP A 310 -15.99 -6.71 -2.10
CA TRP A 310 -15.27 -6.24 -3.27
C TRP A 310 -14.23 -5.19 -2.87
N ARG A 311 -12.94 -5.48 -3.12
CA ARG A 311 -11.83 -4.58 -2.77
C ARG A 311 -11.50 -3.61 -3.91
N CYS A 312 -11.55 -2.32 -3.60
CA CYS A 312 -11.26 -1.20 -4.50
C CYS A 312 -10.09 -0.37 -3.95
N ASN A 313 -8.87 -0.59 -4.43
CA ASN A 313 -7.65 0.10 -3.95
C ASN A 313 -7.06 1.11 -4.95
N ARG A 314 -7.71 1.32 -6.11
CA ARG A 314 -7.25 2.25 -7.15
C ARG A 314 -8.14 3.49 -7.24
N MET A 315 -7.50 4.62 -7.57
CA MET A 315 -8.15 5.92 -7.71
C MET A 315 -9.28 5.95 -8.75
N LEU A 316 -9.10 5.27 -9.89
CA LEU A 316 -10.04 5.34 -11.00
C LEU A 316 -11.37 4.63 -10.66
N PRO A 317 -11.39 3.36 -10.20
CA PRO A 317 -12.58 2.73 -9.63
C PRO A 317 -13.25 3.56 -8.52
N ALA A 318 -12.47 4.10 -7.57
CA ALA A 318 -13.02 4.90 -6.48
C ALA A 318 -13.73 6.17 -6.97
N ARG A 319 -13.23 6.81 -8.04
CA ARG A 319 -13.90 7.96 -8.67
C ARG A 319 -15.22 7.58 -9.34
N LEU A 320 -15.29 6.41 -9.97
CA LEU A 320 -16.50 5.91 -10.62
C LEU A 320 -17.59 5.54 -9.61
N LEU A 321 -17.21 5.09 -8.41
CA LEU A 321 -18.13 4.76 -7.33
C LEU A 321 -18.61 5.99 -6.53
N ARG A 322 -17.92 7.12 -6.63
CA ARG A 322 -18.23 8.36 -5.88
C ARG A 322 -19.65 8.94 -6.10
N PRO A 323 -20.27 8.83 -7.29
CA PRO A 323 -21.67 9.27 -7.48
C PRO A 323 -22.65 8.47 -6.60
N ILE A 324 -22.38 7.19 -6.41
CA ILE A 324 -23.19 6.27 -5.61
C ILE A 324 -22.85 6.43 -4.13
N PHE A 325 -21.56 6.47 -3.80
CA PHE A 325 -21.06 6.64 -2.45
C PHE A 325 -20.50 8.04 -2.29
N ALA A 326 -21.40 8.98 -2.01
CA ALA A 326 -20.99 10.36 -1.78
C ALA A 326 -20.01 10.41 -0.61
N ARG A 327 -18.96 11.23 -0.74
CA ARG A 327 -18.03 11.45 0.35
C ARG A 327 -18.79 12.11 1.50
N PRO A 328 -18.81 11.51 2.71
CA PRO A 328 -19.44 12.15 3.85
C PRO A 328 -18.68 13.43 4.25
N LEU A 329 -19.40 14.54 4.43
CA LEU A 329 -18.82 15.87 4.72
C LEU A 329 -18.08 15.93 6.07
N ARG A 330 -18.43 15.04 7.01
CA ARG A 330 -17.83 14.99 8.35
C ARG A 330 -16.48 14.29 8.41
N LEU A 331 -16.06 13.62 7.33
CA LEU A 331 -14.74 13.00 7.25
C LEU A 331 -13.68 14.05 6.87
N PRO A 332 -12.44 13.93 7.37
CA PRO A 332 -11.38 14.88 7.07
C PRO A 332 -11.18 15.02 5.57
N SER A 333 -10.89 16.25 5.11
CA SER A 333 -10.78 16.59 3.68
C SER A 333 -9.53 15.97 3.02
N MET A 334 -8.50 15.71 3.82
CA MET A 334 -7.23 15.07 3.47
C MET A 334 -7.07 13.76 4.25
N GLY A 335 -6.17 12.88 3.81
CA GLY A 335 -5.78 11.68 4.57
C GLY A 335 -6.71 10.46 4.46
N VAL A 336 -7.77 10.53 3.66
CA VAL A 336 -8.59 9.35 3.32
C VAL A 336 -7.79 8.35 2.48
N ALA A 337 -7.74 7.10 2.93
CA ALA A 337 -7.05 6.01 2.25
C ALA A 337 -7.64 5.73 0.86
N LEU A 338 -6.82 5.15 -0.02
CA LEU A 338 -7.26 4.73 -1.34
C LEU A 338 -8.04 3.42 -1.28
N GLU A 339 -7.66 2.54 -0.36
CA GLU A 339 -8.33 1.29 -0.11
C GLU A 339 -9.77 1.50 0.41
N ARG A 340 -10.71 0.86 -0.29
CA ARG A 340 -12.11 0.78 0.08
C ARG A 340 -12.60 -0.63 -0.15
N TYR A 341 -13.57 -1.05 0.64
CA TYR A 341 -14.27 -2.30 0.44
C TYR A 341 -15.75 -2.01 0.23
N VAL A 342 -16.35 -2.61 -0.79
CA VAL A 342 -17.80 -2.61 -0.98
C VAL A 342 -18.31 -3.96 -0.48
N ALA A 343 -19.01 -3.94 0.65
CA ALA A 343 -19.72 -5.11 1.15
C ALA A 343 -21.10 -5.19 0.49
N ILE A 344 -21.42 -6.34 -0.09
CA ILE A 344 -22.69 -6.64 -0.74
C ILE A 344 -23.22 -7.91 -0.10
N ASP A 345 -24.24 -7.76 0.72
CA ASP A 345 -24.75 -8.81 1.57
C ASP A 345 -26.20 -9.13 1.22
N THR A 346 -26.50 -10.41 1.09
CA THR A 346 -27.89 -10.88 1.02
C THR A 346 -28.60 -10.64 2.36
N ALA A 347 -29.94 -10.66 2.34
CA ALA A 347 -30.77 -10.43 3.52
C ALA A 347 -30.37 -11.27 4.74
N GLN A 348 -30.05 -12.55 4.53
CA GLN A 348 -29.68 -13.49 5.58
C GLN A 348 -28.18 -13.83 5.56
N ALA A 349 -27.32 -12.93 5.07
CA ALA A 349 -25.88 -13.12 5.06
C ALA A 349 -25.35 -13.33 6.49
N PRO A 350 -24.52 -14.36 6.73
CA PRO A 350 -24.00 -14.67 8.06
C PRO A 350 -23.15 -13.53 8.62
N ALA A 351 -22.96 -13.53 9.93
CA ALA A 351 -22.12 -12.53 10.57
C ALA A 351 -20.64 -12.73 10.22
N TYR A 352 -19.93 -11.63 9.92
CA TYR A 352 -18.51 -11.66 9.59
C TYR A 352 -17.77 -10.43 10.13
N THR A 353 -16.47 -10.55 10.32
CA THR A 353 -15.60 -9.44 10.74
C THR A 353 -15.29 -8.54 9.55
N LEU A 354 -15.47 -7.23 9.69
CA LEU A 354 -15.06 -6.30 8.61
C LEU A 354 -13.53 -6.37 8.42
N PRO A 355 -13.04 -6.18 7.18
CA PRO A 355 -11.61 -6.22 6.90
C PRO A 355 -10.85 -5.14 7.68
N GLU A 356 -9.63 -5.47 8.07
CA GLU A 356 -8.68 -4.48 8.56
C GLU A 356 -8.26 -3.57 7.41
N THR A 357 -8.10 -2.28 7.69
CA THR A 357 -7.86 -1.26 6.67
C THR A 357 -6.52 -0.56 6.93
N GLU A 358 -5.97 0.10 5.91
CA GLU A 358 -4.68 0.78 5.98
C GLU A 358 -4.54 1.77 7.15
N CYS A 359 -5.58 2.55 7.47
CA CYS A 359 -5.57 3.56 8.53
C CYS A 359 -6.44 3.13 9.74
N PRO A 360 -6.09 3.56 10.97
CA PRO A 360 -6.79 3.19 12.22
C PRO A 360 -8.25 3.67 12.28
N ASN A 361 -8.53 4.86 11.76
CA ASN A 361 -9.90 5.38 11.76
C ASN A 361 -10.64 4.87 10.53
N VAL A 362 -11.73 4.15 10.77
CA VAL A 362 -12.54 3.47 9.75
C VAL A 362 -13.93 4.07 9.74
N TYR A 363 -14.52 4.17 8.56
CA TYR A 363 -15.92 4.52 8.38
C TYR A 363 -16.64 3.44 7.57
N VAL A 364 -17.90 3.19 7.95
CA VAL A 364 -18.82 2.28 7.27
C VAL A 364 -20.03 3.11 6.87
N HIS A 365 -20.20 3.29 5.57
CA HIS A 365 -21.29 4.05 4.99
C HIS A 365 -22.34 3.08 4.44
N GLN A 366 -23.50 3.03 5.08
CA GLN A 366 -24.60 2.18 4.65
C GLN A 366 -25.36 2.83 3.51
N ALA A 367 -25.28 2.22 2.34
CA ALA A 367 -25.79 2.77 1.09
C ALA A 367 -27.19 2.24 0.77
N VAL A 368 -27.41 0.94 0.98
CA VAL A 368 -28.68 0.24 0.73
C VAL A 368 -28.93 -0.72 1.89
N GLY A 369 -30.19 -0.87 2.29
CA GLY A 369 -30.60 -1.81 3.34
C GLY A 369 -30.10 -1.43 4.74
N THR A 370 -30.10 -2.40 5.63
CA THR A 370 -29.73 -2.24 7.03
C THR A 370 -28.87 -3.41 7.50
N ARG A 371 -27.93 -3.14 8.41
CA ARG A 371 -27.11 -4.17 9.07
C ARG A 371 -26.92 -3.82 10.54
N PHE A 372 -26.74 -4.84 11.39
CA PHE A 372 -26.24 -4.62 12.73
C PHE A 372 -24.72 -4.62 12.72
N ILE A 373 -24.12 -3.56 13.27
CA ILE A 373 -22.68 -3.48 13.46
C ILE A 373 -22.39 -3.64 14.95
N ILE A 374 -21.61 -4.66 15.28
CA ILE A 374 -21.16 -4.98 16.63
C ILE A 374 -19.68 -4.62 16.73
N LEU A 375 -19.35 -3.62 17.53
CA LEU A 375 -17.97 -3.22 17.82
C LEU A 375 -17.51 -4.00 19.06
N ARG A 376 -16.73 -5.05 18.84
CA ARG A 376 -16.13 -5.85 19.90
C ARG A 376 -14.77 -5.25 20.29
N PRO A 377 -14.44 -5.09 21.59
CA PRO A 377 -13.11 -4.65 21.98
C PRO A 377 -12.01 -5.60 21.47
N THR A 378 -10.83 -5.06 21.18
CA THR A 378 -9.63 -5.86 20.94
C THR A 378 -9.26 -6.72 22.15
N SER A 379 -8.43 -7.76 21.96
CA SER A 379 -8.01 -8.68 23.02
C SER A 379 -7.39 -7.94 24.20
N GLU A 380 -6.61 -6.91 23.90
CA GLU A 380 -5.84 -6.10 24.84
C GLU A 380 -6.78 -5.22 25.69
N CYS A 381 -7.87 -4.71 25.10
CA CYS A 381 -8.81 -3.81 25.76
C CYS A 381 -10.10 -4.49 26.27
N ARG A 382 -10.23 -5.81 26.13
CA ARG A 382 -11.44 -6.57 26.48
C ARG A 382 -11.89 -6.41 27.93
N GLN A 383 -10.95 -6.21 28.87
CA GLN A 383 -11.27 -6.06 30.29
C GLN A 383 -11.73 -4.65 30.68
N ARG A 384 -11.42 -3.64 29.88
CA ARG A 384 -11.75 -2.22 30.18
C ARG A 384 -12.87 -1.67 29.33
N CYS A 385 -12.97 -2.10 28.07
CA CYS A 385 -13.90 -1.54 27.10
C CYS A 385 -15.09 -2.49 26.88
N ARG A 386 -16.29 -1.95 26.68
CA ARG A 386 -17.55 -2.72 26.57
C ARG A 386 -17.95 -2.95 25.12
N THR A 387 -18.43 -4.14 24.75
CA THR A 387 -18.98 -4.35 23.40
C THR A 387 -20.12 -3.39 23.11
N LEU A 388 -20.04 -2.68 21.98
CA LEU A 388 -21.08 -1.77 21.51
C LEU A 388 -21.79 -2.41 20.32
N SER A 389 -23.08 -2.13 20.16
CA SER A 389 -23.84 -2.59 19.01
C SER A 389 -24.78 -1.50 18.55
N MET A 390 -24.94 -1.37 17.24
CA MET A 390 -25.91 -0.45 16.67
C MET A 390 -26.53 -1.03 15.40
N ARG A 391 -27.74 -0.57 15.09
CA ARG A 391 -28.36 -0.81 13.79
C ARG A 391 -27.96 0.32 12.85
N LEU A 392 -27.20 0.01 11.80
CA LEU A 392 -26.77 0.96 10.79
C LEU A 392 -27.77 0.96 9.64
N THR A 393 -28.56 2.02 9.54
CA THR A 393 -29.60 2.19 8.52
C THR A 393 -29.06 2.92 7.30
N GLN A 394 -29.80 2.85 6.19
CA GLN A 394 -29.47 3.54 4.95
C GLN A 394 -29.16 5.04 5.17
N SER A 395 -28.15 5.53 4.45
CA SER A 395 -27.61 6.89 4.51
C SER A 395 -26.95 7.27 5.84
N PHE A 396 -26.72 6.33 6.75
CA PHE A 396 -25.90 6.59 7.94
C PHE A 396 -24.45 6.11 7.73
N VAL A 397 -23.54 6.83 8.37
CA VAL A 397 -22.12 6.53 8.41
C VAL A 397 -21.72 6.28 9.86
N LEU A 398 -21.21 5.08 10.15
CA LEU A 398 -20.54 4.77 11.41
C LEU A 398 -19.05 5.03 11.26
N THR A 399 -18.45 5.71 12.22
CA THR A 399 -17.00 5.88 12.34
C THR A 399 -16.51 5.21 13.61
N TYR A 400 -15.40 4.47 13.55
CA TYR A 400 -14.75 3.83 14.70
C TYR A 400 -13.25 3.73 14.46
N ASN A 401 -12.51 3.36 15.50
CA ASN A 401 -11.07 3.13 15.40
C ASN A 401 -10.74 1.65 15.63
N TRP A 402 -10.10 0.99 14.66
CA TRP A 402 -9.87 -0.45 14.70
C TRP A 402 -8.81 -0.90 15.72
N LEU A 403 -8.01 0.04 16.25
CA LEU A 403 -7.08 -0.24 17.35
C LEU A 403 -7.83 -0.67 18.61
N TYR A 404 -9.02 -0.11 18.86
CA TYR A 404 -9.81 -0.42 20.06
C TYR A 404 -10.96 -1.38 19.78
N TRP A 405 -11.53 -1.34 18.56
CA TRP A 405 -12.73 -2.07 18.20
C TRP A 405 -12.53 -2.95 16.96
N LYS A 406 -12.78 -4.25 17.09
CA LYS A 406 -12.94 -5.19 15.98
C LYS A 406 -14.42 -5.26 15.58
N PRO A 407 -14.79 -4.73 14.41
CA PRO A 407 -16.17 -4.66 13.94
C PRO A 407 -16.67 -6.01 13.41
N ILE A 408 -17.93 -6.32 13.67
CA ILE A 408 -18.64 -7.48 13.13
C ILE A 408 -19.92 -6.96 12.48
N SER A 409 -20.11 -7.28 11.20
CA SER A 409 -21.37 -7.04 10.48
C SER A 409 -22.27 -8.26 10.66
N ALA A 410 -23.51 -8.05 11.07
CA ALA A 410 -24.51 -9.08 11.33
C ALA A 410 -25.84 -8.74 10.63
N PRO A 411 -26.65 -9.75 10.23
CA PRO A 411 -27.92 -9.51 9.57
C PRO A 411 -28.88 -8.79 10.50
N ASP A 412 -29.72 -7.94 9.92
CA ASP A 412 -30.82 -7.31 10.66
C ASP A 412 -31.97 -8.30 10.76
N PRO A 413 -32.34 -8.78 11.96
CA PRO A 413 -33.39 -9.78 12.12
C PRO A 413 -34.76 -9.28 11.64
N ILE A 414 -34.94 -7.97 11.46
CA ILE A 414 -36.19 -7.35 11.02
C ILE A 414 -36.20 -7.08 9.51
N SER A 415 -35.03 -6.93 8.89
CA SER A 415 -34.91 -6.51 7.49
C SER A 415 -34.64 -7.70 6.58
N GLU A 416 -35.52 -7.95 5.62
CA GLU A 416 -35.34 -9.00 4.61
C GLU A 416 -34.72 -8.49 3.30
N SER A 417 -34.17 -7.27 3.32
CA SER A 417 -33.59 -6.65 2.12
C SER A 417 -32.08 -6.87 2.03
N MET A 418 -31.57 -6.91 0.80
CA MET A 418 -30.13 -6.86 0.52
C MET A 418 -29.52 -5.59 1.13
N SER A 419 -28.28 -5.68 1.58
CA SER A 419 -27.54 -4.53 2.09
C SER A 419 -26.26 -4.28 1.30
N ILE A 420 -25.96 -3.01 1.04
CA ILE A 420 -24.71 -2.57 0.41
C ILE A 420 -24.08 -1.51 1.30
N SER A 421 -22.81 -1.71 1.64
CA SER A 421 -22.06 -0.80 2.52
C SER A 421 -20.69 -0.51 1.93
N LEU A 422 -20.24 0.74 2.01
CA LEU A 422 -18.88 1.14 1.69
C LEU A 422 -18.06 1.27 2.96
N ILE A 423 -16.95 0.56 3.03
CA ILE A 423 -15.99 0.59 4.11
C ILE A 423 -14.74 1.29 3.59
N GLY A 424 -14.24 2.26 4.34
CA GLY A 424 -12.98 2.93 4.03
C GLY A 424 -12.33 3.46 5.30
N SER A 425 -11.11 3.97 5.17
CA SER A 425 -10.35 4.47 6.33
C SER A 425 -9.67 5.80 6.04
N TYR A 426 -9.23 6.46 7.11
CA TYR A 426 -8.52 7.73 7.05
C TYR A 426 -7.50 7.88 8.17
N CYS A 427 -6.42 8.57 7.79
CA CYS A 427 -5.40 9.16 8.61
C CYS A 427 -5.52 10.70 8.46
#